data_AF-A0A7X7TAN3-F1
#
_entry.id   AF-A0A7X7TAN3-F1
#
_cell.length_a   1.000
_cell.length_b   1.000
_cell.length_c   1.000
_cell.angle_alpha   90.00
_cell.angle_beta   90.00
_cell.angle_gamma   90.00
#
_symmetry.space_group_name_H-M   'P 1'
#
loop_
_entity.id
_entity.type
_entity.pdbx_description
1 polymer ?
#
loop_
_entity_poly.entity_id
_entity_poly.type
_entity_poly.pdbx_seq_one_letter_code
_entity_poly.pdbx_strand_id
1 'polypeptide(L)'
;MKISLYGILSFCALTTMLLNLGAFAKWSEPVLLPELNDLVNVTVAKTPCVSSDGTTMIFSRIDKGLNDGDTILIEAQRDTNHGLFTIVGPLTEISKNGFTVWEPWMSLDGKRLYYHILYRNSPVGYWEEVIGTATRNSLGQWIPSRDLFELHMTAQKDDEPTLTGDELTIIWARKTPSYRIFSAVRSSLEAQFTNVKEVSELNAVGASQPHLSPDGLTVYFTAPNPQSGIPNIWKGTRSARDGIFGDFEILSDLCDEVRRASGPYLTPDGKTIFFNSIMGDDLTQNWGIWESHWIEELDPLVEARQNLQAALQAKRDLLDQIDAAVAGERQAIATLKELLRQGGVPGLTRVNLLLAASHASVAVSQELAARHLVNQSILSLQKALDQLEPKPKPKPAPLQKR
;
A
#
# COMPACT_ATOMS: atom_id res chain seq x y z
N MET A 1 47.72 -7.05 -28.35
CA MET A 1 47.30 -6.52 -27.03
C MET A 1 45.78 -6.42 -27.04
N LYS A 2 45.06 -7.45 -26.55
CA LYS A 2 43.59 -7.52 -26.54
C LYS A 2 43.12 -7.17 -25.13
N ILE A 3 42.56 -5.98 -24.96
CA ILE A 3 41.91 -5.55 -23.71
C ILE A 3 40.53 -6.22 -23.68
N SER A 4 40.28 -7.04 -22.66
CA SER A 4 39.02 -7.75 -22.46
C SER A 4 37.91 -6.77 -22.08
N LEU A 5 36.83 -6.77 -22.86
CA LEU A 5 35.65 -5.90 -22.74
C LEU A 5 34.77 -6.23 -21.52
N TYR A 6 35.11 -7.25 -20.72
CA TYR A 6 34.31 -7.70 -19.57
C TYR A 6 34.53 -6.90 -18.27
N GLY A 7 35.48 -5.95 -18.24
CA GLY A 7 35.77 -5.15 -17.05
C GLY A 7 34.94 -3.87 -16.86
N ILE A 8 34.14 -3.47 -17.85
CA ILE A 8 33.49 -2.14 -17.86
C ILE A 8 31.99 -2.21 -17.52
N LEU A 9 31.33 -3.36 -17.71
CA LEU A 9 29.90 -3.50 -17.42
C LEU A 9 29.56 -3.69 -15.92
N SER A 10 30.54 -4.06 -15.08
CA SER A 10 30.31 -4.25 -13.64
C SER A 10 30.51 -2.98 -12.80
N PHE A 11 31.04 -1.90 -13.39
CA PHE A 11 31.36 -0.66 -12.67
C PHE A 11 30.30 0.45 -12.83
N CYS A 12 29.38 0.34 -13.81
CA CYS A 12 28.36 1.37 -14.06
C CYS A 12 27.08 1.23 -13.23
N ALA A 13 26.86 0.12 -12.52
CA ALA A 13 25.65 -0.09 -11.72
C ALA A 13 25.75 0.41 -10.26
N LEU A 14 26.94 0.81 -9.79
CA LEU A 14 27.17 1.15 -8.38
C LEU A 14 27.22 2.66 -8.08
N THR A 15 27.22 3.51 -9.11
CA THR A 15 27.52 4.95 -8.97
C THR A 15 26.29 5.85 -8.86
N THR A 16 25.07 5.30 -8.95
CA THR A 16 23.83 6.10 -8.97
C THR A 16 23.13 6.22 -7.61
N MET A 17 23.79 5.89 -6.49
CA MET A 17 23.11 5.70 -5.20
C MET A 17 23.52 6.66 -4.06
N LEU A 18 24.18 7.78 -4.34
CA LEU A 18 24.82 8.60 -3.26
C LEU A 18 24.44 10.09 -3.17
N LEU A 19 23.27 10.51 -3.65
CA LEU A 19 22.79 11.88 -3.46
C LEU A 19 21.30 11.92 -3.10
N ASN A 20 20.97 11.60 -1.85
CA ASN A 20 19.70 11.99 -1.22
C ASN A 20 19.92 12.20 0.29
N LEU A 21 20.75 13.20 0.64
CA LEU A 21 20.96 13.61 2.03
C LEU A 21 19.93 14.67 2.40
N GLY A 22 18.74 14.21 2.79
CA GLY A 22 17.63 15.02 3.25
C GLY A 22 16.31 14.28 3.10
N ALA A 23 16.20 13.08 3.69
CA ALA A 23 14.94 12.34 3.68
C ALA A 23 14.00 12.96 4.72
N PHE A 24 13.26 14.00 4.31
CA PHE A 24 12.10 14.44 5.07
C PHE A 24 11.07 13.30 5.13
N ALA A 25 10.40 13.14 6.27
CA ALA A 25 9.29 12.21 6.39
C ALA A 25 8.27 12.53 5.29
N LYS A 26 7.95 11.52 4.49
CA LYS A 26 7.17 11.68 3.26
C LYS A 26 6.38 10.42 2.96
N TRP A 27 5.38 10.57 2.11
CA TRP A 27 4.72 9.40 1.52
C TRP A 27 5.64 8.74 0.47
N SER A 28 5.61 7.41 0.40
CA SER A 28 6.31 6.66 -0.66
C SER A 28 5.71 6.99 -2.03
N GLU A 29 6.41 6.65 -3.11
CA GLU A 29 5.79 6.74 -4.44
C GLU A 29 4.49 5.91 -4.45
N PRO A 30 3.36 6.48 -4.89
CA PRO A 30 2.11 5.75 -4.95
C PRO A 30 2.18 4.54 -5.90
N VAL A 31 1.57 3.43 -5.50
CA VAL A 31 1.49 2.18 -6.27
C VAL A 31 0.02 1.88 -6.57
N LEU A 32 -0.32 1.66 -7.84
CA LEU A 32 -1.65 1.21 -8.25
C LEU A 32 -1.86 -0.24 -7.76
N LEU A 33 -3.08 -0.55 -7.31
CA LEU A 33 -3.54 -1.90 -6.99
C LEU A 33 -4.40 -2.46 -8.14
N PRO A 34 -3.79 -2.90 -9.26
CA PRO A 34 -4.53 -3.29 -10.46
C PRO A 34 -5.40 -4.53 -10.26
N GLU A 35 -5.06 -5.39 -9.28
CA GLU A 35 -5.81 -6.60 -8.97
C GLU A 35 -7.22 -6.32 -8.41
N LEU A 36 -7.47 -5.10 -7.92
CA LEU A 36 -8.80 -4.68 -7.43
C LEU A 36 -9.71 -4.24 -8.58
N ASN A 37 -9.16 -3.90 -9.75
CA ASN A 37 -9.94 -3.54 -10.93
C ASN A 37 -10.51 -4.78 -11.63
N ASP A 38 -11.60 -4.59 -12.37
CA ASP A 38 -12.12 -5.59 -13.31
C ASP A 38 -11.86 -5.10 -14.73
N LEU A 39 -10.68 -5.44 -15.24
CA LEU A 39 -10.24 -5.03 -16.58
C LEU A 39 -11.06 -5.69 -17.70
N VAL A 40 -11.70 -6.84 -17.44
CA VAL A 40 -12.55 -7.53 -18.41
C VAL A 40 -13.83 -6.72 -18.64
N ASN A 41 -14.44 -6.25 -17.54
CA ASN A 41 -15.66 -5.44 -17.60
C ASN A 41 -15.37 -3.93 -17.69
N VAL A 42 -14.10 -3.52 -17.68
CA VAL A 42 -13.65 -2.11 -17.67
C VAL A 42 -14.30 -1.34 -16.52
N THR A 43 -14.28 -1.93 -15.32
CA THR A 43 -14.74 -1.27 -14.09
C THR A 43 -13.59 -1.15 -13.10
N VAL A 44 -13.55 -0.01 -12.41
CA VAL A 44 -12.44 0.38 -11.54
C VAL A 44 -12.89 0.36 -10.09
N ALA A 45 -12.01 -0.11 -9.22
CA ALA A 45 -12.22 -0.07 -7.78
C ALA A 45 -12.11 1.36 -7.25
N LYS A 46 -12.93 1.69 -6.26
CA LYS A 46 -12.99 3.02 -5.65
C LYS A 46 -13.26 2.96 -4.16
N THR A 47 -12.94 4.06 -3.46
CA THR A 47 -13.35 4.33 -2.08
C THR A 47 -13.09 3.16 -1.12
N PRO A 48 -11.82 2.78 -0.89
CA PRO A 48 -11.49 1.67 -0.01
C PRO A 48 -11.65 2.04 1.46
N CYS A 49 -11.93 1.03 2.29
CA CYS A 49 -11.53 0.99 3.68
C CYS A 49 -10.85 -0.35 3.99
N VAL A 50 -9.99 -0.39 5.01
CA VAL A 50 -9.17 -1.56 5.35
C VAL A 50 -9.29 -1.89 6.83
N SER A 51 -9.21 -3.17 7.18
CA SER A 51 -9.18 -3.60 8.58
C SER A 51 -7.93 -3.08 9.30
N SER A 52 -8.00 -3.02 10.63
CA SER A 52 -6.89 -2.53 11.47
C SER A 52 -5.61 -3.36 11.34
N ASP A 53 -5.72 -4.64 10.99
CA ASP A 53 -4.58 -5.52 10.68
C ASP A 53 -4.09 -5.39 9.23
N GLY A 54 -4.74 -4.58 8.40
CA GLY A 54 -4.36 -4.36 7.01
C GLY A 54 -4.68 -5.52 6.06
N THR A 55 -5.40 -6.57 6.51
CA THR A 55 -5.56 -7.81 5.72
C THR A 55 -6.89 -7.91 4.97
N THR A 56 -7.91 -7.14 5.33
CA THR A 56 -9.22 -7.13 4.66
C THR A 56 -9.51 -5.73 4.15
N MET A 57 -9.80 -5.60 2.85
CA MET A 57 -10.25 -4.37 2.22
C MET A 57 -11.70 -4.50 1.77
N ILE A 58 -12.50 -3.48 2.01
CA ILE A 58 -13.82 -3.32 1.41
C ILE A 58 -13.78 -2.06 0.54
N PHE A 59 -14.23 -2.18 -0.71
CA PHE A 59 -14.22 -1.08 -1.67
C PHE A 59 -15.47 -1.11 -2.54
N SER A 60 -15.75 -0.01 -3.24
CA SER A 60 -16.86 0.08 -4.19
C SER A 60 -16.40 -0.19 -5.62
N ARG A 61 -17.22 -0.86 -6.41
CA ARG A 61 -16.98 -1.09 -7.86
C ARG A 61 -18.31 -1.26 -8.58
N ILE A 62 -18.37 -0.84 -9.84
CA ILE A 62 -19.52 -1.10 -10.70
C ILE A 62 -19.56 -2.58 -11.07
N ASP A 63 -20.71 -3.22 -10.87
CA ASP A 63 -20.98 -4.59 -11.30
C ASP A 63 -21.87 -4.59 -12.55
N LYS A 64 -21.28 -4.96 -13.69
CA LYS A 64 -21.99 -5.10 -14.97
C LYS A 64 -22.73 -6.43 -15.10
N GLY A 65 -22.50 -7.40 -14.22
CA GLY A 65 -23.05 -8.76 -14.30
C GLY A 65 -24.31 -8.97 -13.46
N LEU A 66 -24.37 -8.44 -12.24
CA LEU A 66 -25.49 -8.72 -11.33
C LEU A 66 -26.66 -7.73 -11.45
N ASN A 67 -26.41 -6.44 -11.69
CA ASN A 67 -27.42 -5.38 -11.52
C ASN A 67 -27.29 -4.22 -12.55
N ASP A 68 -27.06 -4.53 -13.84
CA ASP A 68 -27.10 -3.53 -14.95
C ASP A 68 -26.25 -2.26 -14.73
N GLY A 69 -25.12 -2.37 -14.02
CA GLY A 69 -24.22 -1.24 -13.77
C GLY A 69 -24.36 -0.56 -12.40
N ASP A 70 -25.07 -1.15 -11.44
CA ASP A 70 -25.03 -0.68 -10.06
C ASP A 70 -23.62 -0.78 -9.46
N THR A 71 -23.26 0.22 -8.64
CA THR A 71 -22.11 0.15 -7.73
C THR A 71 -22.45 -0.74 -6.54
N ILE A 72 -21.55 -1.68 -6.25
CA ILE A 72 -21.64 -2.62 -5.13
C ILE A 72 -20.39 -2.51 -4.24
N LEU A 73 -20.47 -3.07 -3.03
CA LEU A 73 -19.31 -3.29 -2.19
C LEU A 73 -18.68 -4.65 -2.49
N ILE A 74 -17.35 -4.71 -2.50
CA ILE A 74 -16.55 -5.91 -2.72
C ILE A 74 -15.58 -6.07 -1.55
N GLU A 75 -15.42 -7.29 -1.06
CA GLU A 75 -14.39 -7.66 -0.09
C GLU A 75 -13.21 -8.33 -0.80
N ALA A 76 -11.99 -7.91 -0.42
CA ALA A 76 -10.75 -8.56 -0.81
C ALA A 76 -9.86 -8.78 0.42
N GLN A 77 -9.03 -9.82 0.39
CA GLN A 77 -8.20 -10.25 1.52
C GLN A 77 -6.76 -10.54 1.10
N ARG A 78 -5.82 -10.41 2.03
CA ARG A 78 -4.41 -10.79 1.85
C ARG A 78 -3.83 -11.38 3.13
N ASP A 79 -2.78 -12.18 3.00
CA ASP A 79 -2.22 -12.95 4.12
C ASP A 79 -1.49 -12.06 5.15
N THR A 80 -0.98 -10.90 4.73
CA THR A 80 -0.25 -9.97 5.58
C THR A 80 -0.70 -8.54 5.32
N ASN A 81 -0.25 -7.58 6.13
CA ASN A 81 -0.48 -6.15 5.88
C ASN A 81 0.30 -5.59 4.67
N HIS A 82 0.97 -6.45 3.91
CA HIS A 82 1.65 -6.15 2.65
C HIS A 82 1.30 -7.20 1.58
N GLY A 83 1.53 -6.86 0.31
CA GLY A 83 1.28 -7.75 -0.83
C GLY A 83 -0.12 -7.61 -1.42
N LEU A 84 -0.37 -8.46 -2.43
CA LEU A 84 -1.55 -8.39 -3.28
C LEU A 84 -2.82 -8.82 -2.56
N PHE A 85 -3.91 -8.10 -2.83
CA PHE A 85 -5.24 -8.50 -2.41
C PHE A 85 -5.79 -9.60 -3.33
N THR A 86 -6.33 -10.65 -2.73
CA THR A 86 -7.15 -11.67 -3.41
C THR A 86 -8.61 -11.30 -3.25
N ILE A 87 -9.34 -11.15 -4.36
CA ILE A 87 -10.77 -10.83 -4.32
C ILE A 87 -11.54 -12.01 -3.69
N VAL A 88 -12.29 -11.72 -2.62
CA VAL A 88 -13.19 -12.69 -1.98
C VAL A 88 -14.52 -12.72 -2.72
N GLY A 89 -15.08 -11.54 -3.03
CA GLY A 89 -16.30 -11.43 -3.81
C GLY A 89 -17.18 -10.23 -3.43
N PRO A 90 -18.30 -10.06 -4.14
CA PRO A 90 -19.28 -9.01 -3.83
C PRO A 90 -19.97 -9.26 -2.48
N LEU A 91 -20.18 -8.20 -1.70
CA LEU A 91 -20.97 -8.22 -0.46
C LEU A 91 -22.47 -8.23 -0.76
N THR A 92 -22.92 -9.33 -1.39
CA THR A 92 -24.30 -9.46 -1.90
C THR A 92 -25.36 -9.31 -0.84
N GLU A 93 -25.04 -9.56 0.43
CA GLU A 93 -25.93 -9.40 1.57
C GLU A 93 -26.25 -7.95 1.93
N ILE A 94 -25.37 -7.02 1.57
CA ILE A 94 -25.57 -5.58 1.72
C ILE A 94 -26.23 -5.02 0.45
N SER A 95 -25.79 -5.45 -0.73
CA SER A 95 -26.31 -5.00 -2.03
C SER A 95 -27.63 -5.66 -2.45
N LYS A 96 -28.40 -6.26 -1.52
CA LYS A 96 -29.64 -6.97 -1.88
C LYS A 96 -30.69 -6.00 -2.42
N ASN A 97 -31.52 -6.50 -3.34
CA ASN A 97 -32.67 -5.80 -3.94
C ASN A 97 -32.34 -4.68 -4.94
N GLY A 98 -31.15 -4.69 -5.55
CA GLY A 98 -30.77 -3.70 -6.56
C GLY A 98 -30.53 -2.31 -5.98
N PHE A 99 -30.10 -2.25 -4.72
CA PHE A 99 -29.63 -1.01 -4.13
C PHE A 99 -28.18 -0.79 -4.51
N THR A 100 -27.89 0.42 -4.96
CA THR A 100 -26.53 0.86 -5.19
C THR A 100 -25.90 1.21 -3.85
N VAL A 101 -24.74 0.62 -3.55
CA VAL A 101 -24.01 0.83 -2.28
C VAL A 101 -22.55 1.17 -2.55
N TRP A 102 -22.03 2.16 -1.84
CA TRP A 102 -20.66 2.63 -2.03
C TRP A 102 -20.08 3.32 -0.78
N GLU A 103 -18.84 3.80 -0.87
CA GLU A 103 -18.13 4.54 0.20
C GLU A 103 -18.17 3.87 1.58
N PRO A 104 -17.60 2.66 1.71
CA PRO A 104 -17.52 1.94 2.96
C PRO A 104 -16.54 2.61 3.95
N TRP A 105 -16.92 2.62 5.23
CA TRP A 105 -16.04 2.84 6.36
C TRP A 105 -16.22 1.69 7.36
N MET A 106 -15.13 1.09 7.80
CA MET A 106 -15.13 -0.06 8.71
C MET A 106 -14.55 0.33 10.07
N SER A 107 -15.20 -0.15 11.14
CA SER A 107 -14.74 0.05 12.51
C SER A 107 -13.39 -0.60 12.80
N LEU A 108 -12.67 -0.11 13.81
CA LEU A 108 -11.35 -0.63 14.19
C LEU A 108 -11.35 -2.11 14.57
N ASP A 109 -12.45 -2.60 15.13
CA ASP A 109 -12.65 -4.01 15.48
C ASP A 109 -13.07 -4.87 14.27
N GLY A 110 -13.31 -4.26 13.11
CA GLY A 110 -13.74 -4.94 11.88
C GLY A 110 -15.16 -5.51 11.94
N LYS A 111 -15.99 -5.08 12.90
CA LYS A 111 -17.32 -5.66 13.17
C LYS A 111 -18.48 -4.77 12.75
N ARG A 112 -18.25 -3.50 12.42
CA ARG A 112 -19.26 -2.55 11.96
C ARG A 112 -18.80 -1.93 10.64
N LEU A 113 -19.74 -1.83 9.71
CA LEU A 113 -19.56 -1.18 8.42
C LEU A 113 -20.59 -0.07 8.32
N TYR A 114 -20.15 1.10 7.89
CA TYR A 114 -20.98 2.25 7.52
C TYR A 114 -20.76 2.44 6.03
N TYR A 115 -21.81 2.71 5.29
CA TYR A 115 -21.74 2.83 3.84
C TYR A 115 -22.86 3.72 3.35
N HIS A 116 -22.67 4.32 2.20
CA HIS A 116 -23.75 5.02 1.52
C HIS A 116 -24.65 4.01 0.79
N ILE A 117 -25.97 4.18 0.88
CA ILE A 117 -26.98 3.37 0.20
C ILE A 117 -27.99 4.25 -0.53
N LEU A 118 -28.17 3.94 -1.82
CA LEU A 118 -29.22 4.49 -2.67
C LEU A 118 -30.44 3.56 -2.62
N TYR A 119 -31.54 4.04 -2.03
CA TYR A 119 -32.79 3.27 -1.95
C TYR A 119 -33.95 4.01 -2.62
N ARG A 120 -34.85 3.23 -3.22
CA ARG A 120 -36.10 3.71 -3.81
C ARG A 120 -37.23 3.59 -2.80
N ASN A 121 -37.38 4.57 -1.90
CA ASN A 121 -38.44 4.50 -0.87
C ASN A 121 -39.67 5.36 -1.14
N SER A 122 -39.66 6.19 -2.17
CA SER A 122 -40.72 7.17 -2.30
C SER A 122 -41.86 6.69 -3.21
N PRO A 123 -43.13 6.74 -2.77
CA PRO A 123 -44.29 6.56 -3.66
C PRO A 123 -44.29 7.52 -4.85
N VAL A 124 -43.59 8.65 -4.71
CA VAL A 124 -43.39 9.67 -5.76
C VAL A 124 -42.11 9.45 -6.60
N GLY A 125 -41.41 8.33 -6.41
CA GLY A 125 -40.30 7.91 -7.28
C GLY A 125 -38.96 8.63 -7.04
N TYR A 126 -38.80 9.37 -5.94
CA TYR A 126 -37.49 9.89 -5.55
C TYR A 126 -36.60 8.80 -4.98
N TRP A 127 -35.33 8.87 -5.37
CA TRP A 127 -34.26 8.14 -4.74
C TRP A 127 -33.78 8.91 -3.53
N GLU A 128 -33.61 8.20 -2.42
CA GLU A 128 -32.99 8.75 -1.23
C GLU A 128 -31.64 8.08 -1.02
N GLU A 129 -30.70 8.88 -0.52
CA GLU A 129 -29.28 8.57 -0.39
C GLU A 129 -28.91 8.80 1.08
N VAL A 130 -28.80 7.70 1.83
CA VAL A 130 -28.57 7.70 3.28
C VAL A 130 -27.34 6.88 3.66
N ILE A 131 -26.86 7.12 4.87
CA ILE A 131 -25.83 6.28 5.47
C ILE A 131 -26.51 5.04 6.08
N GLY A 132 -26.21 3.88 5.51
CA GLY A 132 -26.57 2.57 6.04
C GLY A 132 -25.50 2.02 6.98
N THR A 133 -25.87 1.03 7.78
CA THR A 133 -24.95 0.31 8.67
C THR A 133 -25.14 -1.20 8.57
N ALA A 134 -24.05 -1.96 8.73
CA ALA A 134 -24.06 -3.41 8.85
C ALA A 134 -23.12 -3.89 9.94
N THR A 135 -23.36 -5.09 10.47
CA THR A 135 -22.57 -5.70 11.54
C THR A 135 -22.13 -7.12 11.19
N ARG A 136 -21.04 -7.60 11.78
CA ARG A 136 -20.65 -9.01 11.74
C ARG A 136 -19.99 -9.45 13.04
N ASN A 137 -20.17 -10.72 13.40
CA ASN A 137 -19.61 -11.29 14.63
C ASN A 137 -18.18 -11.83 14.44
N SER A 138 -17.84 -12.21 13.22
CA SER A 138 -16.54 -12.75 12.80
C SER A 138 -16.29 -12.37 11.33
N LEU A 139 -15.10 -12.70 10.81
CA LEU A 139 -14.88 -12.76 9.37
C LEU A 139 -15.96 -13.67 8.77
N GLY A 140 -16.78 -13.12 7.87
CA GLY A 140 -18.02 -13.75 7.43
C GLY A 140 -19.06 -12.72 6.98
N GLN A 141 -20.30 -13.18 6.88
CA GLN A 141 -21.40 -12.42 6.31
C GLN A 141 -21.74 -11.16 7.11
N TRP A 142 -21.92 -10.04 6.41
CA TRP A 142 -22.44 -8.81 6.97
C TRP A 142 -23.96 -8.86 7.19
N ILE A 143 -24.44 -8.28 8.27
CA ILE A 143 -25.87 -8.22 8.60
C ILE A 143 -26.27 -6.74 8.57
N PRO A 144 -27.03 -6.28 7.56
CA PRO A 144 -27.59 -4.93 7.56
C PRO A 144 -28.31 -4.67 8.89
N SER A 145 -27.99 -3.55 9.53
CA SER A 145 -28.42 -3.23 10.89
C SER A 145 -29.50 -2.15 10.90
N ARG A 146 -29.17 -0.93 10.46
CA ARG A 146 -30.12 0.18 10.32
C ARG A 146 -29.59 1.28 9.41
N ASP A 147 -30.50 2.12 8.93
CA ASP A 147 -30.18 3.37 8.24
C ASP A 147 -30.15 4.53 9.26
N LEU A 148 -29.24 5.48 9.06
CA LEU A 148 -29.03 6.63 9.95
C LEU A 148 -29.93 7.82 9.56
N PHE A 149 -31.25 7.61 9.60
CA PHE A 149 -32.24 8.66 9.29
C PHE A 149 -32.14 9.89 10.19
N GLU A 150 -31.56 9.76 11.39
CA GLU A 150 -31.29 10.92 12.27
C GLU A 150 -30.28 11.91 11.68
N LEU A 151 -29.43 11.45 10.75
CA LEU A 151 -28.52 12.31 10.01
C LEU A 151 -29.20 12.88 8.78
N HIS A 152 -30.06 12.11 8.11
CA HIS A 152 -30.57 12.41 6.78
C HIS A 152 -31.47 13.64 6.69
N MET A 153 -31.39 14.34 5.56
CA MET A 153 -32.32 15.41 5.20
C MET A 153 -33.00 15.08 3.87
N THR A 154 -34.34 15.08 3.85
CA THR A 154 -35.15 14.76 2.67
C THR A 154 -34.70 15.56 1.44
N ALA A 155 -34.60 14.88 0.29
CA ALA A 155 -34.14 15.41 -0.98
C ALA A 155 -32.67 15.88 -1.01
N GLN A 156 -31.86 15.47 -0.04
CA GLN A 156 -30.40 15.58 -0.06
C GLN A 156 -29.78 14.19 -0.22
N LYS A 157 -28.46 14.16 -0.44
CA LYS A 157 -27.67 12.92 -0.53
C LYS A 157 -26.59 12.95 0.53
N ASP A 158 -26.53 11.94 1.37
CA ASP A 158 -25.52 11.81 2.42
C ASP A 158 -24.51 10.72 2.04
N ASP A 159 -23.28 11.16 1.76
CA ASP A 159 -22.21 10.39 1.14
C ASP A 159 -20.98 10.35 2.07
N GLU A 160 -20.04 9.43 1.82
CA GLU A 160 -18.67 9.44 2.36
C GLU A 160 -18.59 9.50 3.91
N PRO A 161 -19.28 8.60 4.65
CA PRO A 161 -19.22 8.60 6.10
C PRO A 161 -17.82 8.18 6.59
N THR A 162 -17.29 8.90 7.57
CA THR A 162 -16.04 8.56 8.26
C THR A 162 -16.19 8.84 9.76
N LEU A 163 -15.66 7.96 10.60
CA LEU A 163 -15.86 8.02 12.04
C LEU A 163 -14.53 7.99 12.81
N THR A 164 -14.57 8.47 14.05
CA THR A 164 -13.49 8.21 15.03
C THR A 164 -13.42 6.73 15.38
N GLY A 165 -12.30 6.29 15.96
CA GLY A 165 -12.05 4.89 16.30
C GLY A 165 -12.97 4.32 17.39
N ASP A 166 -13.57 5.19 18.21
CA ASP A 166 -14.64 4.85 19.16
C ASP A 166 -16.04 4.97 18.55
N GLU A 167 -16.14 5.38 17.30
CA GLU A 167 -17.36 5.59 16.53
C GLU A 167 -18.35 6.57 17.18
N LEU A 168 -17.89 7.47 18.05
CA LEU A 168 -18.74 8.44 18.73
C LEU A 168 -18.86 9.77 17.99
N THR A 169 -17.97 10.03 17.03
CA THR A 169 -18.02 11.18 16.12
C THR A 169 -18.07 10.67 14.70
N ILE A 170 -18.98 11.22 13.90
CA ILE A 170 -19.07 10.99 12.46
C ILE A 170 -18.87 12.33 11.72
N ILE A 171 -18.16 12.28 10.62
CA ILE A 171 -18.11 13.33 9.60
C ILE A 171 -18.57 12.68 8.28
N TRP A 172 -19.30 13.42 7.46
CA TRP A 172 -19.76 12.94 6.16
C TRP A 172 -19.94 14.10 5.17
N ALA A 173 -20.02 13.79 3.89
CA ALA A 173 -20.34 14.74 2.85
C ALA A 173 -21.86 14.74 2.59
N ARG A 174 -22.46 15.90 2.42
CA ARG A 174 -23.84 16.04 1.97
C ARG A 174 -23.89 16.84 0.68
N LYS A 175 -24.59 16.31 -0.32
CA LYS A 175 -24.87 17.04 -1.54
C LYS A 175 -26.03 18.02 -1.33
N THR A 176 -25.67 19.26 -1.03
CA THR A 176 -26.53 20.44 -1.22
C THR A 176 -26.31 20.96 -2.65
N PRO A 177 -26.73 22.16 -3.12
CA PRO A 177 -26.34 22.64 -4.45
C PRO A 177 -24.83 22.48 -4.74
N SER A 178 -23.99 22.47 -3.69
CA SER A 178 -22.63 21.93 -3.66
C SER A 178 -22.46 20.86 -2.57
N TYR A 179 -21.41 20.04 -2.64
CA TYR A 179 -21.01 19.20 -1.51
C TYR A 179 -20.62 20.07 -0.30
N ARG A 180 -21.06 19.65 0.89
CA ARG A 180 -20.76 20.28 2.19
C ARG A 180 -20.45 19.20 3.21
N ILE A 181 -19.47 19.44 4.08
CA ILE A 181 -19.08 18.54 5.16
C ILE A 181 -19.90 18.83 6.41
N PHE A 182 -20.46 17.78 6.99
CA PHE A 182 -21.23 17.79 8.23
C PHE A 182 -20.59 16.89 9.28
N SER A 183 -20.92 17.15 10.54
CA SER A 183 -20.49 16.35 11.68
C SER A 183 -21.64 16.13 12.66
N ALA A 184 -21.59 15.01 13.39
CA ALA A 184 -22.53 14.68 14.46
C ALA A 184 -21.83 13.82 15.53
N VAL A 185 -22.43 13.76 16.71
CA VAL A 185 -21.89 12.99 17.85
C VAL A 185 -22.96 12.15 18.52
N ARG A 186 -22.54 11.04 19.14
CA ARG A 186 -23.39 10.20 20.00
C ARG A 186 -22.67 9.85 21.29
N SER A 187 -23.43 9.56 22.35
CA SER A 187 -22.88 9.26 23.68
C SER A 187 -22.45 7.81 23.86
N SER A 188 -22.89 6.90 22.98
CA SER A 188 -22.54 5.47 22.98
C SER A 188 -22.82 4.87 21.60
N LEU A 189 -22.35 3.63 21.35
CA LEU A 189 -22.59 2.91 20.09
C LEU A 189 -24.07 2.65 19.80
N GLU A 190 -24.91 2.56 20.83
CA GLU A 190 -26.36 2.31 20.70
C GLU A 190 -27.18 3.60 20.62
N ALA A 191 -26.58 4.75 20.94
CA ALA A 191 -27.26 6.04 20.88
C ALA A 191 -27.39 6.53 19.43
N GLN A 192 -28.45 7.28 19.16
CA GLN A 192 -28.57 8.05 17.92
C GLN A 192 -27.50 9.15 17.86
N PHE A 193 -27.07 9.47 16.63
CA PHE A 193 -26.30 10.68 16.41
C PHE A 193 -27.16 11.92 16.66
N THR A 194 -26.53 12.94 17.23
CA THR A 194 -27.14 14.22 17.61
C THR A 194 -26.18 15.35 17.26
N ASN A 195 -26.63 16.60 17.44
CA ASN A 195 -25.80 17.79 17.21
C ASN A 195 -25.21 17.85 15.79
N VAL A 196 -26.07 17.60 14.80
CA VAL A 196 -25.72 17.72 13.38
C VAL A 196 -25.35 19.18 13.09
N LYS A 197 -24.13 19.42 12.61
CA LYS A 197 -23.65 20.75 12.24
C LYS A 197 -22.69 20.69 11.06
N GLU A 198 -22.65 21.76 10.27
CA GLU A 198 -21.65 21.92 9.22
C GLU A 198 -20.24 22.10 9.81
N VAL A 199 -19.24 21.54 9.15
CA VAL A 199 -17.82 21.75 9.45
C VAL A 199 -17.31 22.92 8.60
N SER A 200 -17.59 24.14 9.07
CA SER A 200 -17.46 25.38 8.31
C SER A 200 -16.06 25.62 7.72
N GLU A 201 -15.02 25.24 8.45
CA GLU A 201 -13.62 25.40 8.09
C GLU A 201 -13.21 24.49 6.92
N LEU A 202 -13.71 23.25 6.86
CA LEU A 202 -13.51 22.34 5.73
C LEU A 202 -14.30 22.83 4.51
N ASN A 203 -15.52 23.29 4.75
CA ASN A 203 -16.36 23.87 3.70
C ASN A 203 -15.77 25.15 3.09
N ALA A 204 -15.00 25.93 3.86
CA ALA A 204 -14.37 27.15 3.38
C ALA A 204 -13.24 26.89 2.37
N VAL A 205 -12.62 25.72 2.41
CA VAL A 205 -11.57 25.30 1.47
C VAL A 205 -12.11 24.38 0.35
N GLY A 206 -13.42 24.20 0.27
CA GLY A 206 -14.05 23.34 -0.75
C GLY A 206 -13.78 21.85 -0.55
N ALA A 207 -13.67 21.41 0.71
CA ALA A 207 -13.45 20.01 1.04
C ALA A 207 -14.60 19.09 0.57
N SER A 208 -14.23 17.93 0.06
CA SER A 208 -15.08 16.75 -0.21
C SER A 208 -14.32 15.49 0.24
N GLN A 209 -14.95 14.32 0.25
CA GLN A 209 -14.26 13.05 0.51
C GLN A 209 -13.49 13.03 1.82
N PRO A 210 -14.13 13.36 2.95
CA PRO A 210 -13.44 13.43 4.23
C PRO A 210 -13.06 12.03 4.72
N HIS A 211 -11.91 11.94 5.36
CA HIS A 211 -11.47 10.80 6.15
C HIS A 211 -10.92 11.28 7.49
N LEU A 212 -11.62 10.95 8.56
CA LEU A 212 -11.28 11.33 9.92
C LEU A 212 -10.36 10.26 10.54
N SER A 213 -9.26 10.69 11.14
CA SER A 213 -8.36 9.78 11.87
C SER A 213 -9.06 9.16 13.09
N PRO A 214 -8.62 7.98 13.57
CA PRO A 214 -9.26 7.32 14.71
C PRO A 214 -9.29 8.14 16.00
N ASP A 215 -8.28 8.98 16.24
CA ASP A 215 -8.22 9.89 17.38
C ASP A 215 -9.14 11.12 17.21
N GLY A 216 -9.63 11.37 16.00
CA GLY A 216 -10.45 12.51 15.64
C GLY A 216 -9.70 13.83 15.57
N LEU A 217 -8.36 13.84 15.51
CA LEU A 217 -7.55 15.07 15.53
C LEU A 217 -6.99 15.45 14.16
N THR A 218 -7.00 14.54 13.20
CA THR A 218 -6.54 14.77 11.83
C THR A 218 -7.65 14.43 10.85
N VAL A 219 -7.80 15.23 9.79
CA VAL A 219 -8.71 14.94 8.69
C VAL A 219 -7.93 15.00 7.39
N TYR A 220 -8.13 13.98 6.56
CA TYR A 220 -7.67 13.95 5.18
C TYR A 220 -8.90 14.19 4.30
N PHE A 221 -8.77 14.98 3.25
CA PHE A 221 -9.90 15.28 2.39
C PHE A 221 -9.43 15.62 0.98
N THR A 222 -10.36 15.63 0.04
CA THR A 222 -10.11 16.13 -1.32
C THR A 222 -10.50 17.60 -1.39
N ALA A 223 -9.64 18.45 -1.95
CA ALA A 223 -10.00 19.82 -2.28
C ALA A 223 -9.22 20.32 -3.51
N PRO A 224 -9.73 21.31 -4.26
CA PRO A 224 -9.03 21.89 -5.39
C PRO A 224 -7.70 22.51 -4.97
N ASN A 225 -6.61 22.18 -5.69
CA ASN A 225 -5.34 22.87 -5.57
C ASN A 225 -5.51 24.35 -5.99
N PRO A 226 -5.08 25.34 -5.20
CA PRO A 226 -5.34 26.76 -5.51
C PRO A 226 -4.60 27.26 -6.76
N GLN A 227 -3.51 26.59 -7.15
CA GLN A 227 -2.71 26.95 -8.32
C GLN A 227 -3.24 26.30 -9.60
N SER A 228 -3.60 25.02 -9.58
CA SER A 228 -4.01 24.27 -10.77
C SER A 228 -5.53 24.06 -10.91
N GLY A 229 -6.29 24.19 -9.82
CA GLY A 229 -7.70 23.83 -9.74
C GLY A 229 -7.97 22.32 -9.76
N ILE A 230 -6.93 21.50 -9.89
CA ILE A 230 -7.04 20.04 -9.92
C ILE A 230 -7.31 19.53 -8.49
N PRO A 231 -8.19 18.52 -8.30
CA PRO A 231 -8.39 17.92 -6.98
C PRO A 231 -7.13 17.21 -6.47
N ASN A 232 -6.70 17.57 -5.26
CA ASN A 232 -5.59 16.96 -4.54
C ASN A 232 -6.05 16.46 -3.17
N ILE A 233 -5.24 15.62 -2.54
CA ILE A 233 -5.45 15.23 -1.14
C ILE A 233 -4.83 16.30 -0.24
N TRP A 234 -5.63 16.78 0.70
CA TRP A 234 -5.24 17.70 1.74
C TRP A 234 -5.29 17.02 3.10
N LYS A 235 -4.54 17.58 4.04
CA LYS A 235 -4.56 17.23 5.46
C LYS A 235 -4.86 18.48 6.27
N GLY A 236 -5.70 18.34 7.29
CA GLY A 236 -5.94 19.37 8.31
C GLY A 236 -5.86 18.75 9.71
N THR A 237 -5.53 19.56 10.70
CA THR A 237 -5.38 19.10 12.09
C THR A 237 -6.12 20.00 13.06
N ARG A 238 -6.38 19.49 14.27
CA ARG A 238 -6.92 20.25 15.40
C ARG A 238 -6.34 19.75 16.71
N SER A 239 -6.28 20.62 17.71
CA SER A 239 -5.71 20.30 19.02
C SER A 239 -6.62 19.47 19.92
N ALA A 240 -7.94 19.45 19.66
CA ALA A 240 -8.94 18.73 20.43
C ALA A 240 -10.13 18.30 19.56
N ARG A 241 -10.87 17.27 20.00
CA ARG A 241 -12.00 16.68 19.24
C ARG A 241 -13.21 17.60 19.05
N ASP A 242 -13.34 18.64 19.87
CA ASP A 242 -14.34 19.70 19.75
C ASP A 242 -13.78 20.99 19.14
N GLY A 243 -12.47 21.01 18.85
CA GLY A 243 -11.79 22.09 18.17
C GLY A 243 -12.11 22.16 16.68
N ILE A 244 -11.68 23.27 16.07
CA ILE A 244 -11.82 23.58 14.65
C ILE A 244 -10.61 23.01 13.91
N PHE A 245 -10.81 22.43 12.73
CA PHE A 245 -9.70 22.03 11.87
C PHE A 245 -8.98 23.25 11.27
N GLY A 246 -7.66 23.17 11.22
CA GLY A 246 -6.79 24.18 10.60
C GLY A 246 -5.53 23.52 10.04
N ASP A 247 -4.49 24.33 9.86
CA ASP A 247 -3.19 23.89 9.34
C ASP A 247 -3.32 23.04 8.07
N PHE A 248 -4.16 23.52 7.14
CA PHE A 248 -4.47 22.81 5.91
C PHE A 248 -3.25 22.80 4.98
N GLU A 249 -2.78 21.60 4.63
CA GLU A 249 -1.64 21.38 3.75
C GLU A 249 -2.00 20.38 2.63
N ILE A 250 -1.47 20.60 1.43
CA ILE A 250 -1.58 19.66 0.31
C ILE A 250 -0.54 18.56 0.49
N LEU A 251 -0.94 17.29 0.35
CA LEU A 251 -0.01 16.16 0.37
C LEU A 251 0.64 15.97 -1.01
N SER A 252 1.60 16.85 -1.34
CA SER A 252 2.26 16.88 -2.66
C SER A 252 3.00 15.59 -3.04
N ASP A 253 3.31 14.72 -2.08
CA ASP A 253 3.91 13.42 -2.37
C ASP A 253 2.94 12.44 -3.06
N LEU A 254 1.62 12.65 -2.89
CA LEU A 254 0.58 11.77 -3.43
C LEU A 254 0.07 12.23 -4.81
N CYS A 255 0.33 13.49 -5.16
CA CYS A 255 -0.26 14.16 -6.32
C CYS A 255 0.70 15.22 -6.88
N ASP A 256 0.77 15.31 -8.19
CA ASP A 256 1.55 16.33 -8.92
C ASP A 256 0.61 17.23 -9.75
N GLU A 257 1.16 18.06 -10.64
CA GLU A 257 0.37 18.98 -11.49
C GLU A 257 -0.51 18.27 -12.53
N VAL A 258 -0.32 16.97 -12.78
CA VAL A 258 -1.07 16.20 -13.78
C VAL A 258 -1.90 15.06 -13.16
N ARG A 259 -1.54 14.61 -11.95
CA ARG A 259 -2.13 13.48 -11.24
C ARG A 259 -3.20 13.96 -10.27
N ARG A 260 -4.43 13.52 -10.52
CA ARG A 260 -5.57 13.76 -9.62
C ARG A 260 -5.56 12.71 -8.51
N ALA A 261 -5.69 13.13 -7.26
CA ALA A 261 -5.82 12.23 -6.13
C ALA A 261 -7.05 12.63 -5.30
N SER A 262 -7.89 11.65 -4.96
CA SER A 262 -9.14 11.90 -4.25
C SER A 262 -9.59 10.71 -3.41
N GLY A 263 -10.57 10.89 -2.52
CA GLY A 263 -11.08 9.82 -1.66
C GLY A 263 -10.00 9.18 -0.79
N PRO A 264 -9.26 9.96 0.02
CA PRO A 264 -8.23 9.43 0.88
C PRO A 264 -8.84 8.49 1.94
N TYR A 265 -8.12 7.42 2.26
CA TYR A 265 -8.39 6.54 3.38
C TYR A 265 -7.07 6.22 4.08
N LEU A 266 -6.89 6.72 5.30
CA LEU A 266 -5.71 6.45 6.13
C LEU A 266 -5.97 5.21 7.01
N THR A 267 -5.04 4.25 7.03
CA THR A 267 -5.09 3.10 7.92
C THR A 267 -5.07 3.53 9.40
N PRO A 268 -5.64 2.73 10.32
CA PRO A 268 -5.69 3.11 11.74
C PRO A 268 -4.34 3.39 12.42
N ASP A 269 -3.26 2.77 11.93
CA ASP A 269 -1.90 3.00 12.43
C ASP A 269 -1.25 4.29 11.86
N GLY A 270 -1.91 4.96 10.93
CA GLY A 270 -1.43 6.17 10.27
C GLY A 270 -0.30 5.94 9.27
N LYS A 271 -0.01 4.68 8.90
CA LYS A 271 1.19 4.34 8.11
C LYS A 271 0.93 4.08 6.64
N THR A 272 -0.32 3.88 6.23
CA THR A 272 -0.67 3.64 4.83
C THR A 272 -1.88 4.48 4.46
N ILE A 273 -1.81 5.15 3.32
CA ILE A 273 -2.93 5.86 2.74
C ILE A 273 -3.33 5.20 1.43
N PHE A 274 -4.62 4.91 1.30
CA PHE A 274 -5.25 4.47 0.07
C PHE A 274 -6.03 5.64 -0.52
N PHE A 275 -6.07 5.75 -1.84
CA PHE A 275 -6.81 6.82 -2.49
C PHE A 275 -7.15 6.46 -3.94
N ASN A 276 -8.12 7.18 -4.51
CA ASN A 276 -8.42 7.08 -5.93
C ASN A 276 -7.49 8.01 -6.71
N SER A 277 -6.89 7.52 -7.78
CA SER A 277 -6.08 8.36 -8.66
C SER A 277 -6.16 7.88 -10.10
N ILE A 278 -5.92 8.82 -11.01
CA ILE A 278 -5.78 8.61 -12.45
C ILE A 278 -4.39 9.13 -12.84
N MET A 279 -3.58 8.26 -13.44
CA MET A 279 -2.28 8.65 -13.99
C MET A 279 -2.31 8.68 -15.53
N GLY A 280 -1.97 9.83 -16.12
CA GLY A 280 -1.92 10.01 -17.58
C GLY A 280 -3.30 10.10 -18.27
N ASP A 281 -3.27 10.15 -19.60
CA ASP A 281 -4.46 10.44 -20.41
C ASP A 281 -5.38 9.20 -20.63
N ASP A 282 -4.88 7.99 -20.38
CA ASP A 282 -5.66 6.76 -20.51
C ASP A 282 -6.46 6.47 -19.22
N LEU A 283 -7.71 6.91 -19.22
CA LEU A 283 -8.69 6.73 -18.16
C LEU A 283 -9.01 5.25 -17.84
N THR A 284 -8.65 4.31 -18.72
CA THR A 284 -9.06 2.90 -18.58
C THR A 284 -8.03 2.01 -17.91
N GLN A 285 -6.74 2.34 -17.99
CA GLN A 285 -5.67 1.49 -17.46
C GLN A 285 -5.09 1.99 -16.13
N ASN A 286 -5.16 3.29 -15.87
CA ASN A 286 -4.47 3.91 -14.73
C ASN A 286 -5.40 4.48 -13.67
N TRP A 287 -6.71 4.21 -13.77
CA TRP A 287 -7.67 4.56 -12.73
C TRP A 287 -7.90 3.38 -11.80
N GLY A 288 -7.79 3.60 -10.50
CA GLY A 288 -8.16 2.64 -9.48
C GLY A 288 -7.82 3.13 -8.09
N ILE A 289 -7.65 2.19 -7.18
CA ILE A 289 -7.12 2.42 -5.85
C ILE A 289 -5.60 2.38 -5.92
N TRP A 290 -4.98 3.43 -5.39
CA TRP A 290 -3.55 3.55 -5.20
C TRP A 290 -3.24 3.48 -3.71
N GLU A 291 -2.11 2.90 -3.36
CA GLU A 291 -1.58 2.89 -2.01
C GLU A 291 -0.26 3.66 -1.93
N SER A 292 -0.02 4.30 -0.79
CA SER A 292 1.27 4.85 -0.44
C SER A 292 1.53 4.67 1.05
N HIS A 293 2.80 4.51 1.41
CA HIS A 293 3.22 4.26 2.78
C HIS A 293 3.92 5.48 3.36
N TRP A 294 3.61 5.81 4.60
CA TRP A 294 4.33 6.81 5.34
C TRP A 294 5.73 6.30 5.62
N ILE A 295 6.71 6.93 4.98
CA ILE A 295 8.10 6.73 5.29
C ILE A 295 8.37 7.71 6.43
N GLU A 296 8.17 7.25 7.67
CA GLU A 296 8.82 7.89 8.82
C GLU A 296 10.28 8.07 8.44
N GLU A 297 10.87 9.23 8.75
CA GLU A 297 12.30 9.46 8.62
C GLU A 297 13.02 8.26 9.23
N LEU A 298 13.40 7.30 8.37
CA LEU A 298 14.30 6.24 8.77
C LEU A 298 15.52 7.03 9.14
N ASP A 299 15.86 7.03 10.44
CA ASP A 299 17.17 7.48 10.89
C ASP A 299 18.14 7.00 9.81
N PRO A 300 18.86 7.90 9.11
CA PRO A 300 19.68 7.50 7.96
C PRO A 300 20.61 6.33 8.28
N LEU A 301 20.90 6.12 9.57
CA LEU A 301 21.56 4.95 10.12
C LEU A 301 20.77 3.63 9.94
N VAL A 302 19.47 3.61 10.21
CA VAL A 302 18.59 2.44 10.00
C VAL A 302 18.48 2.10 8.52
N GLU A 303 18.29 3.08 7.64
CA GLU A 303 18.27 2.85 6.19
C GLU A 303 19.62 2.30 5.69
N ALA A 304 20.72 2.93 6.10
CA ALA A 304 22.06 2.45 5.77
C ALA A 304 22.29 1.00 6.23
N ARG A 305 21.83 0.63 7.43
CA ARG A 305 21.90 -0.75 7.93
C ARG A 305 21.07 -1.70 7.09
N GLN A 306 19.83 -1.36 6.75
CA GLN A 306 18.95 -2.19 5.91
C GLN A 306 19.57 -2.42 4.53
N ASN A 307 20.08 -1.36 3.90
CA ASN A 307 20.75 -1.45 2.61
C ASN A 307 22.01 -2.33 2.66
N LEU A 308 22.84 -2.19 3.71
CA LEU A 308 24.00 -3.06 3.92
C LEU A 308 23.60 -4.52 4.15
N GLN A 309 22.54 -4.79 4.91
CA GLN A 309 22.03 -6.13 5.16
C GLN A 309 21.48 -6.78 3.88
N ALA A 310 20.70 -6.04 3.09
CA ALA A 310 20.20 -6.52 1.81
C ALA A 310 21.35 -6.84 0.83
N ALA A 311 22.35 -5.96 0.73
CA ALA A 311 23.54 -6.20 -0.09
C ALA A 311 24.34 -7.43 0.39
N LEU A 312 24.40 -7.65 1.70
CA LEU A 312 25.08 -8.80 2.29
C LEU A 312 24.33 -10.09 1.97
N GLN A 313 23.00 -10.09 2.07
CA GLN A 313 22.17 -11.25 1.70
C GLN A 313 22.33 -11.60 0.22
N ALA A 314 22.19 -10.62 -0.69
CA ALA A 314 22.37 -10.84 -2.12
C ALA A 314 23.74 -11.44 -2.48
N LYS A 315 24.81 -11.07 -1.75
CA LYS A 315 26.14 -11.66 -1.94
C LYS A 315 26.24 -13.09 -1.42
N ARG A 316 25.52 -13.45 -0.35
CA ARG A 316 25.43 -14.83 0.13
C ARG A 316 24.72 -15.70 -0.90
N ASP A 317 23.60 -15.23 -1.43
CA ASP A 317 22.85 -15.95 -2.46
C ASP A 317 23.71 -16.16 -3.73
N LEU A 318 24.53 -15.15 -4.10
CA LEU A 318 25.49 -15.28 -5.19
C LEU A 318 26.58 -16.35 -4.91
N LEU A 319 27.05 -16.49 -3.67
CA LEU A 319 28.01 -17.54 -3.32
C LEU A 319 27.40 -18.93 -3.50
N ASP A 320 26.13 -19.12 -3.12
CA ASP A 320 25.43 -20.39 -3.32
C ASP A 320 25.30 -20.74 -4.81
N GLN A 321 25.01 -19.74 -5.65
CA GLN A 321 24.98 -19.92 -7.11
C GLN A 321 26.35 -20.29 -7.69
N ILE A 322 27.43 -19.63 -7.25
CA ILE A 322 28.80 -19.98 -7.67
C ILE A 322 29.15 -21.40 -7.22
N ASP A 323 28.81 -21.78 -5.99
CA ASP A 323 29.11 -23.12 -5.46
C ASP A 323 28.34 -24.21 -6.22
N ALA A 324 27.09 -23.95 -6.63
CA ALA A 324 26.32 -24.84 -7.49
C ALA A 324 26.92 -24.97 -8.90
N ALA A 325 27.38 -23.87 -9.50
CA ALA A 325 28.03 -23.87 -10.81
C ALA A 325 29.33 -24.70 -10.79
N VAL A 326 30.21 -24.43 -9.81
CA VAL A 326 31.46 -25.17 -9.61
C VAL A 326 31.20 -26.68 -9.44
N ALA A 327 30.15 -27.06 -8.70
CA ALA A 327 29.78 -28.46 -8.53
C ALA A 327 29.36 -29.12 -9.86
N GLY A 328 28.53 -28.43 -10.64
CA GLY A 328 28.10 -28.89 -11.98
C GLY A 328 29.28 -29.05 -12.94
N GLU A 329 30.20 -28.09 -12.98
CA GLU A 329 31.38 -28.14 -13.84
C GLU A 329 32.36 -29.24 -13.42
N ARG A 330 32.57 -29.45 -12.11
CA ARG A 330 33.37 -30.58 -11.60
C ARG A 330 32.79 -31.93 -12.00
N GLN A 331 31.46 -32.07 -11.94
CA GLN A 331 30.78 -33.28 -12.39
C GLN A 331 30.95 -33.50 -13.90
N ALA A 332 30.88 -32.43 -14.70
CA ALA A 332 31.13 -32.49 -16.14
C ALA A 332 32.58 -32.93 -16.44
N ILE A 333 33.57 -32.35 -15.74
CA ILE A 333 34.98 -32.75 -15.85
C ILE A 333 35.17 -34.24 -15.49
N ALA A 334 34.53 -34.71 -14.42
CA ALA A 334 34.60 -36.12 -14.02
C ALA A 334 34.02 -37.04 -15.10
N THR A 335 32.87 -36.68 -15.66
CA THR A 335 32.23 -37.39 -16.78
C THR A 335 33.12 -37.43 -18.01
N LEU A 336 33.70 -36.30 -18.41
CA LEU A 336 34.61 -36.21 -19.55
C LEU A 336 35.86 -37.09 -19.36
N LYS A 337 36.41 -37.12 -18.14
CA LYS A 337 37.54 -37.99 -17.78
C LYS A 337 37.16 -39.47 -17.85
N GLU A 338 35.95 -39.82 -17.44
CA GLU A 338 35.48 -41.20 -17.52
C GLU A 338 35.28 -41.66 -18.97
N LEU A 339 34.68 -40.81 -19.81
CA LEU A 339 34.58 -41.08 -21.26
C LEU A 339 35.95 -41.28 -21.92
N LEU A 340 36.96 -40.51 -21.50
CA LEU A 340 38.34 -40.70 -21.95
C LEU A 340 38.93 -42.06 -21.55
N ARG A 341 38.60 -42.57 -20.36
CA ARG A 341 39.04 -43.91 -19.89
C ARG A 341 38.35 -45.03 -20.66
N GLN A 342 37.07 -44.87 -21.00
CA GLN A 342 36.26 -45.87 -21.70
C GLN A 342 36.56 -45.99 -23.21
N GLY A 343 37.50 -45.20 -23.73
CA GLY A 343 37.92 -45.26 -25.13
C GLY A 343 37.38 -44.14 -26.02
N GLY A 344 36.58 -43.23 -25.46
CA GLY A 344 35.97 -42.09 -26.18
C GLY A 344 34.52 -42.34 -26.58
N VAL A 345 33.93 -41.38 -27.30
CA VAL A 345 32.55 -41.44 -27.80
C VAL A 345 32.61 -41.45 -29.34
N PRO A 346 31.86 -42.32 -30.04
CA PRO A 346 31.79 -42.28 -31.50
C PRO A 346 31.50 -40.86 -32.03
N GLY A 347 32.30 -40.39 -32.98
CA GLY A 347 32.18 -39.03 -33.53
C GLY A 347 32.91 -37.93 -32.76
N LEU A 348 33.47 -38.21 -31.57
CA LEU A 348 34.31 -37.27 -30.82
C LEU A 348 35.73 -37.78 -30.67
N THR A 349 36.70 -36.95 -31.05
CA THR A 349 38.12 -37.28 -30.86
C THR A 349 38.51 -37.14 -29.39
N ARG A 350 39.51 -37.90 -28.93
CA ARG A 350 40.08 -37.75 -27.57
C ARG A 350 40.58 -36.33 -27.31
N VAL A 351 41.10 -35.65 -28.33
CA VAL A 351 41.56 -34.26 -28.24
C VAL A 351 40.39 -33.32 -27.89
N ASN A 352 39.22 -33.50 -28.51
CA ASN A 352 38.05 -32.68 -28.22
C ASN A 352 37.58 -32.85 -26.76
N LEU A 353 37.56 -34.09 -26.25
CA LEU A 353 37.20 -34.36 -24.84
C LEU A 353 38.20 -33.75 -23.86
N LEU A 354 39.51 -33.81 -24.16
CA LEU A 354 40.55 -33.18 -23.35
C LEU A 354 40.44 -31.64 -23.36
N LEU A 355 40.18 -31.04 -24.52
CA LEU A 355 39.97 -29.60 -24.64
C LEU A 355 38.73 -29.15 -23.87
N ALA A 356 37.62 -29.88 -23.97
CA ALA A 356 36.41 -29.59 -23.21
C ALA A 356 36.67 -29.67 -21.69
N ALA A 357 37.38 -30.71 -21.22
CA ALA A 357 37.73 -30.85 -19.81
C ALA A 357 38.70 -29.73 -19.34
N SER A 358 39.62 -29.30 -20.20
CA SER A 358 40.52 -28.19 -19.95
C SER A 358 39.76 -26.87 -19.80
N HIS A 359 38.84 -26.57 -20.73
CA HIS A 359 38.01 -25.37 -20.68
C HIS A 359 37.14 -25.34 -19.42
N ALA A 360 36.47 -26.44 -19.09
CA ALA A 360 35.70 -26.55 -17.85
C ALA A 360 36.59 -26.37 -16.60
N SER A 361 37.84 -26.87 -16.62
CA SER A 361 38.77 -26.67 -15.49
C SER A 361 39.19 -25.20 -15.33
N VAL A 362 39.33 -24.47 -16.45
CA VAL A 362 39.60 -23.02 -16.44
C VAL A 362 38.39 -22.27 -15.89
N ALA A 363 37.16 -22.63 -16.30
CA ALA A 363 35.93 -22.04 -15.78
C ALA A 363 35.82 -22.21 -14.25
N VAL A 364 35.99 -23.44 -13.73
CA VAL A 364 36.04 -23.71 -12.28
C VAL A 364 37.07 -22.82 -11.57
N SER A 365 38.24 -22.61 -12.16
CA SER A 365 39.29 -21.78 -11.56
C SER A 365 38.89 -20.30 -11.51
N GLN A 366 38.21 -19.80 -12.54
CA GLN A 366 37.68 -18.43 -12.58
C GLN A 366 36.55 -18.22 -11.57
N GLU A 367 35.63 -19.18 -11.47
CA GLU A 367 34.52 -19.16 -10.50
C GLU A 367 35.03 -19.17 -9.06
N LEU A 368 36.04 -19.99 -8.75
CA LEU A 368 36.68 -20.01 -7.43
C LEU A 368 37.37 -18.68 -7.09
N ALA A 369 37.96 -18.00 -8.08
CA ALA A 369 38.52 -16.67 -7.87
C ALA A 369 37.41 -15.63 -7.61
N ALA A 370 36.30 -15.67 -8.36
CA ALA A 370 35.14 -14.82 -8.12
C ALA A 370 34.55 -15.06 -6.72
N ARG A 371 34.41 -16.33 -6.31
CA ARG A 371 33.98 -16.74 -4.98
C ARG A 371 34.84 -16.09 -3.89
N HIS A 372 36.16 -16.06 -4.06
CA HIS A 372 37.06 -15.43 -3.10
C HIS A 372 36.82 -13.92 -2.97
N LEU A 373 36.65 -13.22 -4.10
CA LEU A 373 36.35 -11.78 -4.13
C LEU A 373 35.00 -11.44 -3.48
N VAL A 374 33.97 -12.24 -3.75
CA VAL A 374 32.64 -12.08 -3.11
C VAL A 374 32.74 -12.25 -1.60
N ASN A 375 33.47 -13.27 -1.12
CA ASN A 375 33.72 -13.47 0.32
C ASN A 375 34.43 -12.27 0.98
N GLN A 376 35.47 -11.71 0.34
CA GLN A 376 36.14 -10.51 0.85
C GLN A 376 35.18 -9.30 0.92
N SER A 377 34.31 -9.16 -0.09
CA SER A 377 33.28 -8.12 -0.12
C SER A 377 32.27 -8.29 1.02
N ILE A 378 31.82 -9.52 1.31
CA ILE A 378 30.94 -9.82 2.45
C ILE A 378 31.60 -9.42 3.78
N LEU A 379 32.88 -9.78 4.00
CA LEU A 379 33.61 -9.39 5.22
C LEU A 379 33.70 -7.87 5.37
N SER A 380 33.89 -7.15 4.27
CA SER A 380 33.94 -5.69 4.28
C SER A 380 32.60 -5.06 4.63
N LEU A 381 31.50 -5.58 4.07
CA LEU A 381 30.14 -5.14 4.42
C LEU A 381 29.78 -5.47 5.86
N GLN A 382 30.15 -6.65 6.35
CA GLN A 382 29.92 -7.03 7.74
C GLN A 382 30.65 -6.06 8.69
N LYS A 383 31.91 -5.74 8.40
CA LYS A 383 32.67 -4.77 9.19
C LYS A 383 32.03 -3.37 9.16
N ALA A 384 31.49 -2.94 8.02
CA ALA A 384 30.75 -1.68 7.93
C ALA A 384 29.48 -1.71 8.80
N LEU A 385 28.74 -2.83 8.76
CA LEU A 385 27.54 -3.02 9.58
C LEU A 385 27.88 -2.99 11.08
N ASP A 386 28.94 -3.68 11.50
CA ASP A 386 29.41 -3.71 12.89
C ASP A 386 29.82 -2.31 13.39
N GLN A 387 30.31 -1.43 12.49
CA GLN A 387 30.63 -0.04 12.83
C GLN A 387 29.39 0.84 13.03
N LEU A 388 28.26 0.45 12.45
CA LEU A 388 26.99 1.15 12.61
C LEU A 388 26.23 0.71 13.86
N GLU A 389 26.62 -0.38 14.54
CA GLU A 389 25.98 -0.80 15.78
C GLU A 389 26.36 0.12 16.95
N PRO A 390 25.38 0.55 17.79
CA PRO A 390 25.68 1.38 18.94
C PRO A 390 26.56 0.58 19.90
N LYS A 391 27.75 1.10 20.20
CA LYS A 391 28.64 0.47 21.19
C LYS A 391 27.87 0.31 22.51
N PRO A 392 27.85 -0.88 23.12
CA PRO A 392 27.16 -1.08 24.39
C PRO A 392 27.72 -0.08 25.39
N LYS A 393 26.83 0.71 26.03
CA LYS A 393 27.25 1.64 27.08
C LYS A 393 28.04 0.86 28.13
N PRO A 394 29.22 1.34 28.55
CA PRO A 394 30.00 0.67 29.58
C PRO A 394 29.10 0.49 30.81
N LYS A 395 29.04 -0.74 31.35
CA LYS A 395 28.28 -1.01 32.58
C LYS A 395 28.70 0.03 33.63
N PRO A 396 27.75 0.71 34.30
CA PRO A 396 28.10 1.65 35.35
C PRO A 396 28.99 0.94 36.37
N ALA A 397 30.09 1.59 36.75
CA ALA A 397 31.02 1.05 37.72
C ALA A 397 30.24 0.66 38.99
N PRO A 398 30.50 -0.50 39.59
CA PRO A 398 29.80 -0.91 40.81
C PRO A 398 29.96 0.20 41.84
N LEU A 399 28.83 0.70 42.34
CA LEU A 399 28.79 1.72 43.40
C LEU A 399 29.66 1.22 44.56
N GLN A 400 30.79 1.89 44.79
CA GLN A 400 31.57 1.67 46.00
C GLN A 400 30.66 2.08 47.17
N LYS A 401 30.17 1.09 47.91
CA LYS A 401 29.45 1.31 49.16
C LYS A 401 30.40 2.07 50.09
N ARG A 402 30.01 3.30 50.45
CA ARG A 402 30.66 4.08 51.51
C ARG A 402 30.23 3.58 52.87
#